data_AF-A0A397SUK8-F1
#
_entry.id   AF-A0A397SUK8-F1
#
_cell.length_a   1.000
_cell.length_b   1.000
_cell.length_c   1.000
_cell.angle_alpha   90.00
_cell.angle_beta   90.00
_cell.angle_gamma   90.00
#
_symmetry.space_group_name_H-M   'P 1'
#
loop_
_entity.id
_entity.type
_entity.pdbx_description
1 polymer ?
#
loop_
_entity_poly.entity_id
_entity_poly.type
_entity_poly.pdbx_seq_one_letter_code
_entity_poly.pdbx_strand_id
1 'polypeptide(L)'
;MKADIVGVRLSDSRQVLFLEMSGAPSNFLNIHTVGDTYKTIQERIDSLNSMLLNFLNYDVRYAKEIRSLTIQGIRDRLTLRTIFLRGKDDYTDEEKFSAVFPLSWEFRFQFIEIFKLMEYVIRSILEYPNIIKELTKHPATSPEYSIRHCISCVTDKI
;
A
#
# COMPACT_ATOMS: atom_id res chain seq x y z
N MET A 1 -12.46 15.72 -11.05
CA MET A 1 -12.19 14.33 -11.48
C MET A 1 -12.27 13.47 -10.24
N LYS A 2 -13.12 12.43 -10.22
CA LYS A 2 -13.25 11.51 -9.07
C LYS A 2 -12.88 10.12 -9.58
N ALA A 3 -11.79 9.57 -9.06
CA ALA A 3 -11.34 8.22 -9.35
C ALA A 3 -11.33 7.48 -8.01
N ASP A 4 -12.36 6.66 -7.80
CA ASP A 4 -12.63 6.05 -6.50
C ASP A 4 -11.94 4.68 -6.30
N ILE A 5 -11.39 4.08 -7.36
CA ILE A 5 -10.41 2.98 -7.34
C ILE A 5 -9.96 2.65 -8.78
N VAL A 6 -8.67 2.34 -8.98
CA VAL A 6 -8.17 1.57 -10.13
C VAL A 6 -7.34 0.40 -9.60
N GLY A 7 -7.98 -0.75 -9.38
CA GLY A 7 -7.32 -1.95 -8.88
C GLY A 7 -6.80 -2.83 -10.02
N VAL A 8 -5.49 -2.81 -10.27
CA VAL A 8 -4.86 -3.74 -11.23
C VAL A 8 -4.75 -5.14 -10.62
N ARG A 9 -5.72 -6.00 -10.94
CA ARG A 9 -5.73 -7.43 -10.59
C ARG A 9 -5.13 -8.26 -11.74
N LEU A 10 -3.92 -8.81 -11.57
CA LEU A 10 -3.25 -9.74 -12.50
C LEU A 10 -3.11 -11.16 -11.87
N SER A 11 -4.28 -11.75 -11.64
CA SER A 11 -4.68 -13.07 -11.07
C SER A 11 -3.73 -13.92 -10.20
N ASP A 12 -2.46 -14.09 -10.55
CA ASP A 12 -1.70 -15.29 -10.16
C ASP A 12 -0.35 -14.99 -9.48
N SER A 13 0.05 -13.71 -9.43
CA SER A 13 1.16 -13.15 -8.62
C SER A 13 1.05 -11.62 -8.59
N ARG A 14 -0.01 -11.12 -7.96
CA ARG A 14 -0.47 -9.71 -8.06
C ARG A 14 0.12 -8.85 -6.93
N GLN A 15 0.78 -7.74 -7.28
CA GLN A 15 0.93 -6.57 -6.40
C GLN A 15 -0.23 -5.59 -6.65
N VAL A 16 -0.74 -4.95 -5.60
CA VAL A 16 -1.84 -3.98 -5.70
C VAL A 16 -1.31 -2.55 -5.57
N LEU A 17 -1.78 -1.67 -6.46
CA LEU A 17 -1.60 -0.23 -6.42
C LEU A 17 -2.96 0.43 -6.28
N PHE A 18 -3.13 1.25 -5.26
CA PHE A 18 -4.27 2.16 -5.11
C PHE A 18 -3.92 3.54 -5.66
N LEU A 19 -4.88 4.16 -6.34
CA LEU A 19 -4.81 5.55 -6.80
C LEU A 19 -6.05 6.27 -6.23
N GLU A 20 -5.85 7.16 -5.27
CA GLU A 20 -6.91 7.95 -4.64
C GLU A 20 -6.66 9.43 -4.95
N MET A 21 -7.68 10.19 -5.39
CA MET A 21 -7.55 11.60 -5.75
C MET A 21 -8.59 12.45 -5.01
N SER A 22 -8.11 13.30 -4.11
CA SER A 22 -8.90 14.18 -3.26
C SER A 22 -8.64 15.66 -3.56
N GLY A 23 -9.71 16.46 -3.47
CA GLY A 23 -9.66 17.90 -3.69
C GLY A 23 -8.95 18.65 -2.55
N ALA A 24 -9.05 19.98 -2.57
CA ALA A 24 -8.61 20.78 -1.44
C ALA A 24 -9.44 20.44 -0.19
N PRO A 25 -8.81 20.02 0.94
CA PRO A 25 -9.51 20.01 2.22
C PRO A 25 -10.00 21.43 2.50
N SER A 26 -11.32 21.55 2.61
CA SER A 26 -12.04 22.79 2.91
C SER A 26 -12.07 23.07 4.41
N ASN A 27 -11.99 22.03 5.24
CA ASN A 27 -11.83 22.15 6.69
C ASN A 27 -11.15 20.90 7.27
N PHE A 28 -9.87 21.01 7.67
CA PHE A 28 -9.03 19.88 8.10
C PHE A 28 -9.46 19.23 9.43
N LEU A 29 -10.16 19.97 10.29
CA LEU A 29 -10.61 19.49 11.61
C LEU A 29 -12.00 18.84 11.58
N ASN A 30 -12.53 18.57 10.39
CA ASN A 30 -13.81 17.90 10.25
C ASN A 30 -13.68 16.42 10.63
N ILE A 31 -14.57 15.93 11.50
CA ILE A 31 -14.65 14.53 11.94
C ILE A 31 -14.74 13.59 10.73
N HIS A 32 -15.42 14.01 9.64
CA HIS A 32 -15.49 13.26 8.40
C HIS A 32 -14.10 12.97 7.80
N THR A 33 -13.19 13.94 7.77
CA THR A 33 -11.84 13.77 7.19
C THR A 33 -10.99 12.75 7.96
N VAL A 34 -11.15 12.68 9.28
CA VAL A 34 -10.49 11.66 10.11
C VAL A 34 -11.09 10.28 9.85
N GLY A 35 -12.42 10.19 9.73
CA GLY A 35 -13.13 8.95 9.41
C GLY A 35 -12.76 8.39 8.03
N ASP A 36 -12.71 9.25 7.01
CA ASP A 36 -12.27 8.88 5.65
C ASP A 36 -10.82 8.39 5.65
N THR A 37 -9.92 9.06 6.39
CA THR A 37 -8.51 8.63 6.53
C THR A 37 -8.40 7.24 7.18
N TYR A 38 -9.18 6.97 8.24
CA TYR A 38 -9.22 5.66 8.87
C TYR A 38 -9.72 4.58 7.90
N LYS A 39 -10.79 4.88 7.13
CA LYS A 39 -11.34 3.98 6.10
C LYS A 39 -10.31 3.64 5.02
N THR A 40 -9.63 4.64 4.46
CA THR A 40 -8.55 4.43 3.48
C THR A 40 -7.44 3.55 4.07
N ILE A 41 -7.02 3.75 5.33
CA ILE A 41 -6.01 2.89 5.96
C ILE A 41 -6.52 1.45 6.11
N GLN A 42 -7.75 1.24 6.57
CA GLN A 42 -8.34 -0.09 6.71
C GLN A 42 -8.44 -0.82 5.35
N GLU A 43 -8.90 -0.15 4.30
CA GLU A 43 -8.97 -0.75 2.94
C GLU A 43 -7.58 -1.19 2.43
N ARG A 44 -6.53 -0.43 2.76
CA ARG A 44 -5.13 -0.76 2.42
C ARG A 44 -4.61 -1.95 3.23
N ILE A 45 -4.99 -2.07 4.51
CA ILE A 45 -4.72 -3.24 5.37
C ILE A 45 -5.44 -4.49 4.83
N ASP A 46 -6.73 -4.37 4.52
CA ASP A 46 -7.54 -5.49 4.02
C ASP A 46 -7.02 -6.00 2.67
N SER A 47 -6.58 -5.10 1.79
CA SER A 47 -5.92 -5.46 0.53
C SER A 47 -4.58 -6.17 0.75
N LEU A 48 -3.77 -5.72 1.72
CA LEU A 48 -2.52 -6.41 2.07
C LEU A 48 -2.80 -7.81 2.64
N ASN A 49 -3.76 -7.92 3.55
CA ASN A 49 -4.20 -9.19 4.11
C ASN A 49 -4.67 -10.14 3.01
N SER A 50 -5.47 -9.65 2.05
CA SER A 50 -5.90 -10.43 0.87
C SER A 50 -4.74 -10.97 0.03
N MET A 51 -3.64 -10.23 -0.12
CA MET A 51 -2.41 -10.72 -0.76
C MET A 51 -1.72 -11.81 0.09
N LEU A 52 -1.65 -11.60 1.41
CA LEU A 52 -1.01 -12.48 2.39
C LEU A 52 -1.77 -13.81 2.62
N LEU A 53 -3.06 -13.91 2.29
CA LEU A 53 -3.85 -15.15 2.41
C LEU A 53 -3.27 -16.34 1.62
N ASN A 54 -2.49 -16.09 0.57
CA ASN A 54 -1.83 -17.15 -0.20
C ASN A 54 -0.56 -17.70 0.51
N PHE A 55 -0.12 -17.04 1.58
CA PHE A 55 1.19 -17.26 2.21
C PHE A 55 1.10 -17.55 3.71
N LEU A 56 -0.09 -17.85 4.25
CA LEU A 56 -0.37 -17.99 5.69
C LEU A 56 0.63 -18.83 6.51
N ASN A 57 1.31 -19.81 5.89
CA ASN A 57 2.22 -20.73 6.56
C ASN A 57 3.72 -20.34 6.45
N TYR A 58 4.03 -19.19 5.83
CA TYR A 58 5.39 -18.65 5.72
C TYR A 58 5.70 -17.63 6.82
N ASP A 59 6.98 -17.32 7.00
CA ASP A 59 7.49 -16.49 8.08
C ASP A 59 7.29 -14.97 7.81
N VAL A 60 6.58 -14.30 8.73
CA VAL A 60 6.22 -12.88 8.66
C VAL A 60 7.44 -11.95 8.51
N ARG A 61 8.62 -12.35 9.00
CA ARG A 61 9.85 -11.55 8.95
C ARG A 61 10.36 -11.36 7.52
N TYR A 62 9.97 -12.25 6.60
CA TYR A 62 10.22 -12.12 5.16
C TYR A 62 9.00 -11.53 4.42
N ALA A 63 7.79 -11.69 4.99
CA ALA A 63 6.55 -11.12 4.45
C ALA A 63 6.51 -9.59 4.47
N LYS A 64 7.31 -8.92 5.32
CA LYS A 64 7.43 -7.46 5.39
C LYS A 64 7.78 -6.76 4.05
N GLU A 65 8.36 -7.49 3.10
CA GLU A 65 8.67 -6.95 1.77
C GLU A 65 7.46 -7.00 0.82
N ILE A 66 6.41 -7.77 1.16
CA ILE A 66 5.10 -7.69 0.52
C ILE A 66 4.44 -6.39 0.96
N ARG A 67 4.47 -5.40 0.07
CA ARG A 67 3.92 -4.05 0.27
C ARG A 67 2.70 -3.82 -0.60
N SER A 68 1.63 -3.31 0.01
CA SER A 68 0.51 -2.68 -0.70
C SER A 68 0.88 -1.22 -0.99
N LEU A 69 0.76 -0.81 -2.26
CA LEU A 69 1.18 0.51 -2.75
C LEU A 69 -0.02 1.45 -2.85
N THR A 70 0.15 2.73 -2.54
CA THR A 70 -0.94 3.72 -2.64
C THR A 70 -0.40 5.09 -3.02
N ILE A 71 -0.84 5.62 -4.16
CA ILE A 71 -0.65 7.04 -4.49
C ILE A 71 -1.90 7.77 -4.05
N GLN A 72 -1.76 8.68 -3.09
CA GLN A 72 -2.79 9.60 -2.66
C GLN A 72 -2.48 10.99 -3.24
N GLY A 73 -3.39 11.51 -4.06
CA GLY A 73 -3.38 12.89 -4.52
C GLY A 73 -4.22 13.77 -3.60
N ILE A 74 -3.65 14.84 -3.08
CA ILE A 74 -4.37 15.90 -2.35
C ILE A 74 -4.06 17.24 -3.03
N ARG A 75 -5.07 17.88 -3.60
CA ARG A 75 -4.91 19.05 -4.49
C ARG A 75 -4.02 18.70 -5.69
N ASP A 76 -2.82 19.27 -5.73
CA ASP A 76 -1.76 19.12 -6.71
C ASP A 76 -0.63 18.19 -6.23
N ARG A 77 -0.63 17.75 -4.97
CA ARG A 77 0.43 16.90 -4.41
C ARG A 77 0.08 15.42 -4.55
N LEU A 78 0.94 14.65 -5.21
CA LEU A 78 0.89 13.18 -5.22
C LEU A 78 1.87 12.63 -4.19
N THR A 79 1.37 11.79 -3.28
CA THR A 79 2.17 11.12 -2.25
C THR A 79 2.05 9.61 -2.40
N LEU A 80 3.17 8.92 -2.65
CA LEU A 80 3.25 7.46 -2.66
C LEU A 80 3.56 6.95 -1.26
N ARG A 81 2.67 6.12 -0.74
CA ARG A 81 2.73 5.44 0.55
C ARG A 81 2.74 3.92 0.36
N THR A 82 3.36 3.20 1.28
CA THR A 82 3.39 1.72 1.30
C THR A 82 2.98 1.21 2.66
N ILE A 83 2.11 0.20 2.70
CA ILE A 83 1.77 -0.51 3.95
C ILE A 83 2.23 -1.97 3.88
N PHE A 84 2.77 -2.48 4.99
CA PHE A 84 3.25 -3.86 5.15
C PHE A 84 3.07 -4.35 6.58
N LEU A 85 3.09 -5.66 6.75
CA LEU A 85 2.97 -6.35 8.03
C LEU A 85 4.38 -6.58 8.62
N ARG A 86 4.61 -6.14 9.86
CA ARG A 86 5.89 -6.27 10.57
C ARG A 86 5.89 -7.44 11.54
N GLY A 87 4.73 -7.72 12.14
CA GLY A 87 4.52 -8.73 13.17
C GLY A 87 3.04 -8.86 13.48
N LYS A 88 2.69 -9.38 14.66
CA LYS A 88 1.29 -9.57 15.03
C LYS A 88 0.52 -8.26 15.18
N ASP A 89 -0.52 -8.09 14.37
CA ASP A 89 -1.39 -6.91 14.31
C ASP A 89 -0.61 -5.58 14.11
N ASP A 90 0.66 -5.66 13.70
CA ASP A 90 1.61 -4.56 13.57
C ASP A 90 1.80 -4.23 12.07
N TYR A 91 0.99 -3.28 11.60
CA TYR A 91 1.04 -2.74 10.25
C TYR A 91 1.77 -1.41 10.24
N THR A 92 2.75 -1.26 9.36
CA THR A 92 3.49 0.00 9.19
C THR A 92 3.11 0.68 7.89
N ASP A 93 2.54 1.89 7.96
CA ASP A 93 2.35 2.78 6.82
C ASP A 93 3.53 3.76 6.69
N GLU A 94 4.21 3.74 5.54
CA GLU A 94 5.39 4.56 5.26
C GLU A 94 5.17 5.43 4.03
N GLU A 95 5.49 6.72 4.12
CA GLU A 95 5.67 7.55 2.94
C GLU A 95 6.99 7.20 2.23
N LYS A 96 6.96 7.11 0.90
CA LYS A 96 8.16 6.86 0.07
C LYS A 96 8.53 8.07 -0.78
N PHE A 97 7.54 8.73 -1.37
CA PHE A 97 7.73 9.92 -2.18
C PHE A 97 6.55 10.88 -2.00
N SER A 98 6.82 12.18 -2.02
CA SER A 98 5.79 13.20 -2.22
C SER A 98 6.30 14.20 -3.25
N ALA A 99 5.48 14.47 -4.27
CA ALA A 99 5.82 15.28 -5.43
C ALA A 99 4.66 16.22 -5.77
N VAL A 100 4.97 17.42 -6.26
CA VAL A 100 3.95 18.34 -6.79
C VAL A 100 3.73 18.05 -8.27
N PHE A 101 2.48 17.79 -8.65
CA PHE A 101 2.06 17.64 -10.03
C PHE A 101 1.96 19.03 -10.68
N PRO A 102 2.80 19.34 -11.69
CA PRO A 102 2.86 20.69 -12.24
C PRO A 102 1.61 21.00 -13.07
N LEU A 103 0.78 21.94 -12.59
CA LEU A 103 -0.42 22.41 -13.28
C LEU A 103 -0.15 23.46 -14.38
N SER A 104 1.11 23.90 -14.54
CA SER A 104 1.57 24.82 -15.58
C SER A 104 2.90 24.36 -16.18
N TRP A 105 3.11 24.64 -17.46
CA TRP A 105 4.34 24.29 -18.21
C TRP A 105 5.60 25.00 -17.69
N GLU A 106 5.44 26.11 -16.98
CA GLU A 106 6.54 26.80 -16.29
C GLU A 106 7.21 25.88 -15.26
N PHE A 107 6.42 25.03 -14.59
CA PHE A 107 6.87 24.09 -13.57
C PHE A 107 7.21 22.69 -14.10
N ARG A 108 7.33 22.49 -15.42
CA ARG A 108 7.59 21.18 -16.06
C ARG A 108 8.80 20.42 -15.50
N PHE A 109 9.77 21.09 -14.86
CA PHE A 109 10.90 20.43 -14.19
C PHE A 109 10.47 19.56 -12.99
N GLN A 110 9.32 19.84 -12.36
CA GLN A 110 8.75 19.03 -11.28
C GLN A 110 8.32 17.63 -11.74
N PHE A 111 8.10 17.41 -13.05
CA PHE A 111 7.82 16.06 -13.57
C PHE A 111 8.94 15.05 -13.26
N ILE A 112 10.18 15.49 -13.00
CA ILE A 112 11.26 14.59 -12.56
C ILE A 112 10.91 13.88 -11.24
N GLU A 113 10.22 14.55 -10.32
CA GLU A 113 9.78 13.93 -9.06
C GLU A 113 8.64 12.94 -9.29
N ILE A 114 7.71 13.28 -10.18
CA ILE A 114 6.63 12.38 -10.63
C ILE A 114 7.21 11.13 -11.30
N PHE A 115 8.24 11.28 -12.15
CA PHE A 115 8.90 10.15 -12.80
C PHE A 115 9.64 9.24 -11.81
N LYS A 116 10.30 9.79 -10.77
CA LYS A 116 10.90 8.98 -9.69
C LYS A 116 9.86 8.18 -8.91
N LEU A 117 8.70 8.79 -8.62
CA LEU A 117 7.58 8.12 -7.96
C LEU A 117 7.05 6.97 -8.84
N MET A 118 6.85 7.20 -10.14
CA MET A 118 6.44 6.16 -11.09
C MET A 118 7.49 5.05 -11.28
N GLU A 119 8.79 5.40 -11.28
CA GLU A 119 9.88 4.44 -11.34
C GLU A 119 9.83 3.47 -10.14
N TYR A 120 9.63 3.99 -8.93
CA TYR A 120 9.51 3.15 -7.72
C TYR A 120 8.33 2.18 -7.80
N VAL A 121 7.18 2.63 -8.31
CA VAL A 121 6.00 1.76 -8.52
C VAL A 121 6.31 0.65 -9.52
N ILE A 122 6.93 0.98 -10.66
CA ILE A 122 7.31 0.00 -11.67
C ILE A 122 8.32 -1.01 -11.12
N ARG A 123 9.37 -0.54 -10.41
CA ARG A 123 10.37 -1.40 -9.76
C ARG A 123 9.73 -2.36 -8.77
N SER A 124 8.86 -1.85 -7.90
CA SER A 124 8.12 -2.67 -6.92
C SER A 124 7.39 -3.84 -7.60
N ILE A 125 6.65 -3.54 -8.68
CA ILE A 125 5.87 -4.54 -9.44
C ILE A 125 6.79 -5.57 -10.11
N LEU A 126 7.94 -5.15 -10.64
CA LEU A 126 8.93 -6.04 -11.28
C LEU A 126 9.71 -6.89 -10.27
N GLU A 127 9.92 -6.39 -9.05
CA GLU A 127 10.62 -7.10 -7.97
C GLU A 127 9.71 -8.06 -7.21
N TYR A 128 8.39 -7.83 -7.22
CA TYR A 128 7.40 -8.64 -6.52
C TYR A 128 7.53 -10.17 -6.73
N PRO A 129 7.74 -10.71 -7.95
CA PRO A 129 7.93 -12.15 -8.14
C PRO A 129 9.19 -12.70 -7.44
N ASN A 130 10.23 -11.89 -7.26
CA ASN A 130 11.44 -12.28 -6.53
C ASN A 130 11.21 -12.23 -5.02
N ILE A 131 10.43 -11.26 -4.52
CA ILE A 131 9.98 -11.20 -3.13
C ILE A 131 9.17 -12.45 -2.77
N ILE A 132 8.24 -12.87 -3.62
CA ILE A 132 7.47 -14.11 -3.42
C ILE A 132 8.37 -15.35 -3.45
N LYS A 133 9.28 -15.46 -4.42
CA LYS A 133 10.26 -16.55 -4.46
C LYS A 133 11.11 -16.61 -3.19
N GLU A 134 11.53 -15.46 -2.64
CA GLU A 134 12.28 -15.42 -1.40
C GLU A 134 11.43 -15.88 -0.22
N LEU A 135 10.22 -15.33 -0.04
CA LEU A 135 9.29 -15.74 1.02
C LEU A 135 9.03 -17.26 1.00
N THR A 136 8.87 -17.86 -0.18
CA THR A 136 8.61 -19.31 -0.30
C THR A 136 9.76 -20.21 0.17
N LYS A 137 10.98 -19.67 0.36
CA LYS A 137 12.11 -20.40 0.97
C LYS A 137 12.02 -20.48 2.50
N HIS A 138 11.16 -19.66 3.13
CA HIS A 138 11.10 -19.49 4.58
C HIS A 138 9.71 -19.87 5.14
N PRO A 139 9.36 -21.17 5.20
CA PRO A 139 8.23 -21.64 6.00
C PRO A 139 8.37 -21.19 7.46
N ALA A 140 7.25 -20.89 8.12
CA ALA A 140 7.26 -20.49 9.52
C ALA A 140 7.73 -21.65 10.43
N THR A 141 8.76 -21.40 11.24
CA THR A 141 9.33 -22.41 12.16
C THR A 141 8.50 -22.60 13.43
N SER A 142 7.64 -21.64 13.75
CA SER A 142 6.73 -21.66 14.90
C SER A 142 5.44 -20.88 14.58
N PRO A 143 4.35 -21.12 15.33
CA PRO A 143 3.09 -20.41 15.09
C PRO A 143 3.22 -18.89 15.21
N GLU A 144 4.00 -18.35 16.16
CA GLU A 144 4.09 -16.89 16.36
C GLU A 144 4.77 -16.13 15.20
N TYR A 145 5.58 -16.80 14.37
CA TYR A 145 6.14 -16.21 13.14
C TYR A 145 5.31 -16.47 11.89
N SER A 146 4.24 -17.28 11.97
CA SER A 146 3.39 -17.53 10.80
C SER A 146 2.57 -16.30 10.44
N ILE A 147 2.51 -15.97 9.15
CA ILE A 147 1.64 -14.90 8.62
C ILE A 147 0.19 -15.09 9.13
N ARG A 148 -0.28 -16.33 9.25
CA ARG A 148 -1.58 -16.69 9.85
C ARG A 148 -1.82 -16.12 11.25
N HIS A 149 -0.81 -16.14 12.11
CA HIS A 149 -0.92 -15.61 13.47
C HIS A 149 -0.77 -14.09 13.51
N CYS A 150 -0.20 -13.50 12.46
CA CYS A 150 0.13 -12.09 12.44
C CYS A 150 -0.90 -11.20 11.74
N ILE A 151 -1.67 -11.73 10.77
CA ILE A 151 -2.75 -10.97 10.14
C ILE A 151 -3.92 -10.74 11.10
N SER A 152 -4.44 -9.52 11.10
CA SER A 152 -5.65 -9.18 11.85
C SER A 152 -6.88 -9.84 11.21
N CYS A 153 -7.33 -10.96 11.76
CA CYS A 153 -8.58 -11.60 11.34
C CYS A 153 -9.78 -10.71 11.69
N VAL A 154 -10.58 -10.34 10.68
CA VAL A 154 -11.80 -9.51 10.85
C VAL A 154 -12.92 -10.25 11.60
N THR A 155 -12.75 -11.54 11.91
CA THR A 155 -13.77 -12.44 12.46
C THR A 155 -14.12 -12.27 13.93
N ASP A 156 -13.41 -11.44 14.70
CA ASP A 156 -13.68 -11.25 16.13
C ASP A 156 -14.79 -10.19 16.41
N LYS A 157 -15.50 -9.71 15.37
CA LYS A 157 -16.59 -8.72 15.47
C LYS A 157 -17.76 -8.97 14.50
N ILE A 158 -18.41 -10.13 14.61
CA ILE A 158 -19.81 -10.34 14.18
C ILE A 158 -20.53 -11.11 15.29
#